data_AF-A0A8H3L0V2-F1
#
_entry.id   AF-A0A8H3L0V2-F1
#
_cell.length_a   1.000
_cell.length_b   1.000
_cell.length_c   1.000
_cell.angle_alpha   90.00
_cell.angle_beta   90.00
_cell.angle_gamma   90.00
#
_symmetry.space_group_name_H-M   'P 1'
#
loop_
_entity.id
_entity.type
_entity.pdbx_description
1 polymer ?
#
loop_
_entity_poly.entity_id
_entity_poly.type
_entity_poly.pdbx_seq_one_letter_code
_entity_poly.pdbx_strand_id
1 'polypeptide(L)'
;MSNLYSPLPRYIQNSQVAKNERPPPVSETTRKFVPKFVMGSIGSTSKDPAKIYATKIKDKVMLLDNPLKSSEEKKKRIILKKKVKTMSAKEKRQTRTYEIPKECHKYELFVPLHELWLQYIEELHGKSNPNIFGQKLLKADFHGAILTVSKSKCASYIGITGITIQETENMFKLITKDNSLRLERQKNSRINRR
;
A
#
# COMPACT_ATOMS: atom_id res chain seq x y z
N MET A 1 17.47 -28.90 9.98
CA MET A 1 16.34 -28.05 10.41
C MET A 1 15.10 -28.93 10.47
N SER A 2 14.61 -29.24 11.68
CA SER A 2 13.40 -30.03 11.90
C SER A 2 12.17 -29.21 11.49
N ASN A 3 11.44 -29.69 10.50
CA ASN A 3 10.16 -29.12 10.12
C ASN A 3 9.14 -29.50 11.20
N LEU A 4 8.51 -28.52 11.86
CA LEU A 4 7.53 -28.74 12.93
C LEU A 4 6.35 -29.62 12.46
N TYR A 5 6.13 -29.72 11.15
CA TYR A 5 5.08 -30.50 10.51
C TYR A 5 5.56 -31.84 9.92
N SER A 6 6.80 -32.27 10.19
CA SER A 6 7.22 -33.62 9.81
C SER A 6 6.39 -34.64 10.61
N PRO A 7 6.02 -35.79 9.99
CA PRO A 7 5.30 -36.83 10.72
C PRO A 7 6.10 -37.22 11.97
N LEU A 8 5.39 -37.41 13.09
CA LEU A 8 6.02 -37.78 14.35
C LEU A 8 6.97 -38.97 14.12
N PRO A 9 8.17 -38.98 14.72
CA PRO A 9 9.09 -40.09 14.59
C PRO A 9 8.40 -41.43 14.85
N ARG A 10 8.73 -42.46 14.05
CA ARG A 10 8.02 -43.77 14.08
C ARG A 10 7.95 -44.41 15.47
N TYR A 11 8.96 -44.18 16.31
CA TYR A 11 8.98 -44.68 17.69
C TYR A 11 7.93 -44.01 18.60
N ILE A 12 7.56 -42.75 18.32
CA ILE A 12 6.48 -42.02 19.04
C ILE A 12 5.11 -42.48 18.54
N GLN A 13 4.94 -42.65 17.23
CA GLN A 13 3.68 -43.12 16.65
C GLN A 13 3.27 -44.50 17.16
N ASN A 14 4.25 -45.37 17.43
CA ASN A 14 4.02 -46.71 17.94
C ASN A 14 3.93 -46.79 19.47
N SER A 15 4.21 -45.69 20.18
CA SER A 15 4.11 -45.61 21.64
C SER A 15 2.67 -45.71 22.12
N GLN A 16 2.45 -46.43 23.23
CA GLN A 16 1.15 -46.45 23.89
C GLN A 16 0.73 -45.08 24.44
N VAL A 17 1.71 -44.19 24.70
CA VAL A 17 1.45 -42.81 25.19
C VAL A 17 0.75 -41.98 24.12
N ALA A 18 1.22 -42.02 22.88
CA ALA A 18 0.62 -41.28 21.76
C ALA A 18 -0.79 -41.77 21.41
N LYS A 19 -1.07 -43.07 21.61
CA LYS A 19 -2.41 -43.66 21.43
C LYS A 19 -3.39 -43.24 22.54
N ASN A 20 -2.88 -42.82 23.69
CA ASN A 20 -3.65 -42.48 24.89
C ASN A 20 -3.66 -40.97 25.19
N GLU A 21 -3.14 -40.12 24.29
CA GLU A 21 -3.26 -38.67 24.41
C GLU A 21 -4.72 -38.27 24.33
N ARG A 22 -5.36 -38.14 25.49
CA ARG A 22 -6.67 -37.52 25.60
C ARG A 22 -6.48 -36.03 25.29
N PRO A 23 -7.36 -35.42 24.47
CA PRO A 23 -7.33 -33.97 24.29
C PRO A 23 -7.39 -33.30 25.67
N PRO A 24 -6.69 -32.17 25.87
CA PRO A 24 -6.69 -31.47 27.14
C PRO A 24 -8.14 -31.22 27.59
N PRO A 25 -8.44 -31.35 28.90
CA PRO A 25 -9.81 -31.23 29.38
C PRO A 25 -10.35 -29.84 29.04
N VAL A 26 -11.25 -29.80 28.05
CA VAL A 26 -11.91 -28.57 27.62
C VAL A 26 -12.80 -28.09 28.77
N SER A 27 -12.63 -26.84 29.19
CA SER A 27 -13.45 -26.25 30.25
C SER A 27 -14.93 -26.32 29.91
N GLU A 28 -15.77 -26.55 30.92
CA GLU A 28 -17.21 -26.70 30.73
C GLU A 28 -17.86 -25.43 30.13
N THR A 29 -17.30 -24.27 30.46
CA THR A 29 -17.66 -22.97 29.88
C THR A 29 -17.46 -22.95 28.36
N THR A 30 -16.30 -23.43 27.88
CA THR A 30 -15.98 -23.50 26.44
C THR A 30 -16.90 -24.48 25.71
N ARG A 31 -17.21 -25.63 26.33
CA ARG A 31 -18.13 -26.63 25.77
C ARG A 31 -19.54 -26.09 25.54
N LYS A 32 -20.01 -25.17 26.39
CA LYS A 32 -21.33 -24.52 26.26
C LYS A 32 -21.31 -23.32 25.32
N PHE A 33 -20.21 -22.55 25.34
CA PHE A 33 -20.06 -21.33 24.54
C PHE A 33 -19.94 -21.60 23.03
N VAL A 34 -19.03 -22.51 22.63
CA VAL A 34 -18.70 -22.73 21.20
C VAL A 34 -19.92 -23.14 20.37
N PRO A 35 -20.74 -24.14 20.76
CA PRO A 35 -21.93 -24.50 19.98
C PRO A 35 -22.91 -23.33 19.85
N LYS A 36 -23.15 -22.58 20.94
CA LYS A 36 -24.09 -21.46 20.96
C LYS A 36 -23.64 -20.33 20.03
N PHE A 37 -22.37 -19.96 20.08
CA PHE A 37 -21.79 -18.91 19.24
C PHE A 37 -21.84 -19.29 17.76
N VAL A 38 -21.41 -20.52 17.43
CA VAL A 38 -21.35 -21.00 16.05
C VAL A 38 -22.75 -21.16 15.45
N MET A 39 -23.70 -21.78 16.16
CA MET A 39 -25.09 -21.90 15.69
C MET A 39 -25.77 -20.54 15.52
N GLY A 40 -25.52 -19.59 16.42
CA GLY A 40 -26.02 -18.22 16.30
C GLY A 40 -25.47 -17.48 15.07
N SER A 41 -24.22 -17.78 14.69
CA SER A 41 -23.57 -17.16 13.53
C SER A 41 -24.03 -17.77 12.19
N ILE A 42 -24.44 -19.04 12.17
CA ILE A 42 -24.90 -19.75 10.96
C ILE A 42 -26.42 -19.58 10.74
N GLY A 43 -27.18 -19.24 11.78
CA GLY A 43 -28.64 -19.12 11.74
C GLY A 43 -29.17 -18.11 10.70
N SER A 44 -28.36 -17.15 10.27
CA SER A 44 -28.71 -16.22 9.18
C SER A 44 -28.73 -16.84 7.78
N THR A 45 -28.09 -18.00 7.59
CA THR A 45 -27.75 -18.54 6.27
C THR A 45 -28.43 -19.89 5.97
N SER A 46 -28.92 -20.64 6.97
CA SER A 46 -29.49 -21.98 6.75
C SER A 46 -30.59 -22.36 7.74
N LYS A 47 -31.52 -23.22 7.29
CA LYS A 47 -32.73 -23.64 8.02
C LYS A 47 -32.44 -24.54 9.23
N ASP A 48 -31.34 -25.31 9.24
CA ASP A 48 -31.00 -26.27 10.31
C ASP A 48 -29.54 -26.10 10.83
N PRO A 49 -29.27 -25.13 11.71
CA PRO A 49 -27.91 -24.85 12.20
C PRO A 49 -27.33 -25.98 13.06
N ALA A 50 -28.17 -26.70 13.82
CA ALA A 50 -27.73 -27.79 14.69
C ALA A 50 -27.15 -28.98 13.92
N LYS A 51 -27.76 -29.35 12.79
CA LYS A 51 -27.30 -30.46 11.93
C LYS A 51 -25.96 -30.13 11.26
N ILE A 52 -25.78 -28.87 10.85
CA ILE A 52 -24.54 -28.39 10.25
C ILE A 52 -23.40 -28.40 11.26
N TYR A 53 -23.64 -27.92 12.49
CA TYR A 53 -22.64 -27.93 13.55
C TYR A 53 -22.14 -29.35 13.86
N ALA A 54 -23.06 -30.30 14.03
CA ALA A 54 -22.73 -31.69 14.32
C ALA A 54 -21.92 -32.35 13.19
N THR A 55 -22.30 -32.11 11.94
CA THR A 55 -21.67 -32.78 10.78
C THR A 55 -20.38 -32.13 10.31
N LYS A 56 -20.21 -30.81 10.49
CA LYS A 56 -19.08 -30.06 9.93
C LYS A 56 -18.08 -29.54 10.94
N ILE A 57 -18.43 -29.44 12.23
CA ILE A 57 -17.63 -28.67 13.19
C ILE A 57 -17.27 -29.48 14.44
N LYS A 58 -18.24 -30.16 15.09
CA LYS A 58 -18.08 -30.74 16.43
C LYS A 58 -16.83 -31.63 16.62
N ASP A 59 -16.55 -32.50 15.65
CA ASP A 59 -15.46 -33.49 15.73
C ASP A 59 -14.42 -33.31 14.62
N LYS A 60 -14.43 -32.15 13.94
CA LYS A 60 -13.48 -31.86 12.85
C LYS A 60 -12.36 -30.96 13.33
N VAL A 61 -11.12 -31.39 13.09
CA VAL A 61 -9.93 -30.58 13.32
C VAL A 61 -9.85 -29.50 12.24
N MET A 62 -9.95 -28.24 12.66
CA MET A 62 -9.81 -27.08 11.77
C MET A 62 -8.41 -26.50 11.92
N LEU A 63 -7.72 -26.33 10.79
CA LEU A 63 -6.43 -25.64 10.78
C LEU A 63 -6.69 -24.14 10.97
N LEU A 64 -6.31 -23.59 12.12
CA LEU A 64 -6.47 -22.16 12.44
C LEU A 64 -5.38 -21.29 11.81
N ASP A 65 -4.32 -21.90 11.29
CA ASP A 65 -3.26 -21.19 10.60
C ASP A 65 -3.70 -20.84 9.18
N ASN A 66 -3.53 -19.57 8.80
CA ASN A 66 -3.52 -19.14 7.40
C ASN A 66 -2.32 -19.83 6.72
N PRO A 67 -2.52 -20.93 5.97
CA PRO A 67 -1.40 -21.71 5.48
C PRO A 67 -0.53 -20.81 4.61
N LEU A 68 0.80 -20.87 4.81
CA LEU A 68 1.74 -20.23 3.90
C LEU A 68 1.43 -20.76 2.50
N LYS A 69 0.79 -19.91 1.67
CA LYS A 69 0.37 -20.25 0.30
C LYS A 69 1.45 -21.09 -0.38
N SER A 70 1.02 -22.17 -1.02
CA SER A 70 1.93 -23.17 -1.58
C SER A 70 2.95 -22.48 -2.49
N SER A 71 4.15 -23.06 -2.58
CA SER A 71 5.19 -22.59 -3.50
C SER A 71 4.63 -22.42 -4.92
N GLU A 72 3.65 -23.24 -5.30
CA GLU A 72 2.98 -23.23 -6.60
C GLU A 72 2.02 -22.04 -6.78
N GLU A 73 1.19 -21.68 -5.79
CA GLU A 73 0.36 -20.46 -5.88
C GLU A 73 1.22 -19.20 -5.92
N LYS A 74 2.33 -19.17 -5.16
CA LYS A 74 3.32 -18.08 -5.24
C LYS A 74 3.94 -18.01 -6.63
N LYS A 75 4.36 -19.14 -7.20
CA LYS A 75 4.89 -19.25 -8.57
C LYS A 75 3.86 -18.77 -9.60
N LYS A 76 2.60 -19.21 -9.52
CA LYS A 76 1.51 -18.77 -10.42
C LYS A 76 1.32 -17.26 -10.35
N ARG A 77 1.31 -16.65 -9.16
CA ARG A 77 1.22 -15.18 -9.01
C ARG A 77 2.43 -14.44 -9.59
N ILE A 78 3.64 -14.95 -9.39
CA ILE A 78 4.86 -14.37 -9.98
C ILE A 78 4.80 -14.44 -11.51
N ILE A 79 4.32 -15.55 -12.08
CA ILE A 79 4.12 -15.71 -13.52
C ILE A 79 3.05 -14.73 -14.04
N LEU A 80 1.92 -14.58 -13.34
CA LEU A 80 0.91 -13.58 -13.71
C LEU A 80 1.46 -12.15 -13.65
N LYS A 81 2.27 -11.80 -12.64
CA LYS A 81 2.94 -10.49 -12.58
C LYS A 81 3.92 -10.26 -13.73
N LYS A 82 4.55 -11.31 -14.26
CA LYS A 82 5.42 -11.25 -15.45
C LYS A 82 4.66 -11.08 -16.77
N LYS A 83 3.33 -11.32 -16.82
CA LYS A 83 2.55 -11.18 -18.06
C LYS A 83 2.32 -9.73 -18.47
N VAL A 84 2.44 -8.77 -17.56
CA VAL A 84 2.50 -7.36 -17.90
C VAL A 84 3.96 -7.01 -18.15
N LYS A 85 4.32 -6.75 -19.41
CA LYS A 85 5.67 -6.34 -19.80
C LYS A 85 5.92 -4.90 -19.31
N THR A 86 6.27 -4.76 -18.03
CA THR A 86 6.72 -3.50 -17.47
C THR A 86 8.20 -3.33 -17.75
N MET A 87 8.60 -2.16 -18.26
CA MET A 87 10.01 -1.84 -18.45
C MET A 87 10.80 -2.05 -17.16
N SER A 88 11.92 -2.77 -17.25
CA SER A 88 12.84 -2.97 -16.13
C SER A 88 13.42 -1.64 -15.67
N ALA A 89 13.83 -1.54 -14.39
CA ALA A 89 14.49 -0.34 -13.87
C ALA A 89 15.74 0.05 -14.69
N LYS A 90 16.46 -0.95 -15.24
CA LYS A 90 17.61 -0.72 -16.13
C LYS A 90 17.16 -0.09 -17.46
N GLU A 91 16.10 -0.60 -18.05
CA GLU A 91 15.56 -0.09 -19.32
C GLU A 91 15.00 1.33 -19.15
N LYS A 92 14.25 1.60 -18.07
CA LYS A 92 13.74 2.95 -17.76
C LYS A 92 14.87 3.99 -17.62
N ARG A 93 16.01 3.60 -17.03
CA ARG A 93 17.20 4.47 -16.93
C ARG A 93 17.84 4.70 -18.30
N GLN A 94 17.90 3.67 -19.15
CA GLN A 94 18.45 3.77 -20.50
C GLN A 94 17.58 4.65 -21.41
N THR A 95 16.27 4.49 -21.34
CA THR A 95 15.29 5.23 -22.16
C THR A 95 15.10 6.67 -21.68
N ARG A 96 15.67 7.05 -20.52
CA ARG A 96 15.57 8.41 -19.95
C ARG A 96 14.15 8.96 -19.94
N THR A 97 13.15 8.09 -19.75
CA THR A 97 11.72 8.41 -19.88
C THR A 97 11.27 9.53 -18.93
N TYR A 98 12.00 9.75 -17.84
CA TYR A 98 11.73 10.80 -16.87
C TYR A 98 12.65 12.02 -17.03
N GLU A 99 13.57 12.05 -18.00
CA GLU A 99 14.43 13.21 -18.26
C GLU A 99 13.69 14.16 -19.21
N ILE A 100 13.59 15.43 -18.84
CA ILE A 100 13.00 16.45 -19.69
C ILE A 100 14.09 16.90 -20.66
N PRO A 101 13.84 16.89 -21.98
CA PRO A 101 14.82 17.35 -22.97
C PRO A 101 15.31 18.76 -22.65
N LYS A 102 16.60 19.02 -22.89
CA LYS A 102 17.22 20.30 -22.52
C LYS A 102 16.57 21.50 -23.23
N GLU A 103 16.09 21.27 -24.44
CA GLU A 103 15.38 22.24 -25.28
C GLU A 103 14.09 22.77 -24.62
N CYS A 104 13.47 21.96 -23.78
CA CYS A 104 12.21 22.28 -23.12
C CYS A 104 12.41 23.01 -21.77
N HIS A 105 13.64 23.26 -21.30
CA HIS A 105 13.88 23.99 -20.04
C HIS A 105 13.68 25.50 -20.15
N LYS A 106 12.62 25.95 -20.83
CA LYS A 106 12.26 27.36 -20.91
C LYS A 106 11.06 27.60 -19.99
N TYR A 107 11.21 28.54 -19.06
CA TYR A 107 10.17 28.91 -18.10
C TYR A 107 8.88 29.31 -18.81
N GLU A 108 8.99 30.07 -19.91
CA GLU A 108 7.87 30.55 -20.72
C GLU A 108 6.96 29.43 -21.23
N LEU A 109 7.52 28.26 -21.57
CA LEU A 109 6.74 27.11 -22.05
C LEU A 109 5.80 26.54 -20.98
N PHE A 110 6.10 26.76 -19.70
CA PHE A 110 5.31 26.27 -18.58
C PHE A 110 4.39 27.33 -17.97
N VAL A 111 4.39 28.56 -18.48
CA VAL A 111 3.46 29.61 -18.03
C VAL A 111 1.99 29.22 -18.28
N PRO A 112 1.60 28.71 -19.47
CA PRO A 112 0.23 28.27 -19.69
C PRO A 112 -0.19 27.12 -18.76
N LEU A 113 0.76 26.25 -18.37
CA LEU A 113 0.52 25.19 -17.41
C LEU A 113 0.21 25.75 -16.00
N HIS A 114 0.89 26.84 -15.62
CA HIS A 114 0.61 27.54 -14.38
C HIS A 114 -0.77 28.20 -14.38
N GLU A 115 -1.17 28.83 -15.48
CA GLU A 115 -2.50 29.43 -15.64
C GLU A 115 -3.62 28.39 -15.49
N LEU A 116 -3.44 27.20 -16.09
CA LEU A 116 -4.37 26.09 -15.92
C LEU A 116 -4.45 25.63 -14.46
N TRP A 117 -3.31 25.57 -13.77
CA TRP A 117 -3.26 25.20 -12.35
C TRP A 117 -3.98 26.22 -11.45
N LEU A 118 -3.89 27.52 -11.76
CA LEU A 118 -4.64 28.55 -11.04
C LEU A 118 -6.14 28.34 -11.14
N GLN A 119 -6.65 28.10 -12.35
CA GLN A 119 -8.07 27.81 -12.57
C GLN A 119 -8.53 26.55 -11.82
N TYR A 120 -7.71 25.50 -11.86
CA TYR A 120 -7.96 24.27 -11.12
C TYR A 120 -8.05 24.50 -9.60
N ILE A 121 -7.13 25.26 -9.02
CA ILE A 121 -7.14 25.55 -7.59
C ILE A 121 -8.29 26.50 -7.21
N GLU A 122 -8.66 27.43 -8.08
CA GLU A 122 -9.82 28.30 -7.88
C GLU A 122 -11.12 27.49 -7.80
N GLU A 123 -11.31 26.52 -8.71
CA GLU A 123 -12.43 25.59 -8.67
C GLU A 123 -12.38 24.68 -7.42
N LEU A 124 -11.19 24.19 -7.07
CA LEU A 124 -10.98 23.34 -5.89
C LEU A 124 -11.28 24.08 -4.57
N HIS A 125 -10.93 25.37 -4.52
CA HIS A 125 -11.18 26.28 -3.42
C HIS A 125 -12.68 26.56 -3.31
N GLY A 126 -13.29 27.13 -4.36
CA GLY A 126 -14.72 27.44 -4.43
C GLY A 126 -15.25 28.08 -3.13
N LYS A 127 -16.36 27.55 -2.60
CA LYS A 127 -16.93 27.97 -1.30
C LYS A 127 -16.45 27.13 -0.11
N SER A 128 -15.30 26.47 -0.23
CA SER A 128 -14.84 25.49 0.77
C SER A 128 -14.25 26.19 2.01
N ASN A 129 -14.60 25.71 3.20
CA ASN A 129 -13.94 26.14 4.43
C ASN A 129 -12.43 25.82 4.39
N PRO A 130 -11.55 26.62 5.04
CA PRO A 130 -10.10 26.44 5.02
C PRO A 130 -9.63 25.02 5.41
N ASN A 131 -10.29 24.40 6.38
CA ASN A 131 -9.98 23.02 6.81
C ASN A 131 -10.25 21.98 5.71
N ILE A 132 -11.36 22.14 4.99
CA ILE A 132 -11.76 21.23 3.91
C ILE A 132 -10.85 21.47 2.69
N PHE A 133 -10.56 22.74 2.39
CA PHE A 133 -9.64 23.11 1.34
C PHE A 133 -8.24 22.54 1.58
N GLY A 134 -7.72 22.60 2.82
CA GLY A 134 -6.44 21.98 3.18
C GLY A 134 -6.40 20.48 2.89
N GLN A 135 -7.46 19.74 3.21
CA GLN A 135 -7.54 18.30 2.92
C GLN A 135 -7.63 18.00 1.42
N LYS A 136 -8.37 18.81 0.65
CA LYS A 136 -8.42 18.70 -0.81
C LYS A 136 -7.05 18.97 -1.42
N LEU A 137 -6.38 20.01 -0.96
CA LEU A 137 -5.06 20.42 -1.44
C LEU A 137 -3.99 19.35 -1.18
N LEU A 138 -4.07 18.60 -0.08
CA LEU A 138 -3.15 17.47 0.17
C LEU A 138 -3.25 16.35 -0.87
N LYS A 139 -4.39 16.23 -1.55
CA LYS A 139 -4.66 15.22 -2.59
C LYS A 139 -4.64 15.82 -4.00
N ALA A 140 -4.48 17.13 -4.10
CA ALA A 140 -4.50 17.84 -5.36
C ALA A 140 -3.21 17.59 -6.14
N ASP A 141 -3.30 17.82 -7.45
CA ASP A 141 -2.14 17.81 -8.32
C ASP A 141 -1.36 19.13 -8.21
N PHE A 142 -0.02 19.05 -8.18
CA PHE A 142 0.88 20.19 -8.11
C PHE A 142 1.66 20.46 -9.40
N HIS A 143 1.41 19.72 -10.49
CA HIS A 143 1.95 20.08 -11.79
C HIS A 143 1.43 21.47 -12.20
N GLY A 144 2.34 22.41 -12.48
CA GLY A 144 2.02 23.82 -12.76
C GLY A 144 2.01 24.74 -11.52
N ALA A 145 2.11 24.20 -10.31
CA ALA A 145 2.15 25.00 -9.09
C ALA A 145 3.48 25.77 -8.96
N ILE A 146 3.42 27.05 -8.58
CA ILE A 146 4.59 27.81 -8.16
C ILE A 146 4.91 27.44 -6.71
N LEU A 147 6.09 26.88 -6.49
CA LEU A 147 6.55 26.44 -5.18
C LEU A 147 7.80 27.22 -4.77
N THR A 148 7.89 27.55 -3.48
CA THR A 148 9.09 28.15 -2.89
C THR A 148 9.60 27.29 -1.75
N VAL A 149 10.87 26.92 -1.79
CA VAL A 149 11.49 26.12 -0.72
C VAL A 149 11.71 27.02 0.50
N SER A 150 11.00 26.76 1.60
CA SER A 150 11.10 27.58 2.82
C SER A 150 12.11 27.03 3.83
N LYS A 151 12.24 25.70 3.89
CA LYS A 151 13.23 25.02 4.74
C LYS A 151 13.79 23.84 3.98
N SER A 152 15.10 23.64 3.99
CA SER A 152 15.75 22.42 3.47
C SER A 152 16.96 22.10 4.33
N LYS A 153 17.39 20.83 4.35
CA LYS A 153 18.64 20.41 5.01
C LYS A 153 19.86 21.11 4.41
N CYS A 154 19.82 21.43 3.11
CA CYS A 154 20.85 22.17 2.42
C CYS A 154 20.44 23.64 2.32
N ALA A 155 21.24 24.56 2.87
CA ALA A 155 20.95 26.00 2.85
C ALA A 155 20.86 26.55 1.42
N SER A 156 21.62 25.99 0.46
CA SER A 156 21.62 26.41 -0.94
C SER A 156 20.29 26.20 -1.66
N TYR A 157 19.38 25.38 -1.12
CA TYR A 157 18.05 25.16 -1.71
C TYR A 157 16.97 26.07 -1.15
N ILE A 158 17.22 26.73 -0.02
CA ILE A 158 16.25 27.63 0.60
C ILE A 158 16.09 28.86 -0.30
N GLY A 159 14.84 29.27 -0.53
CA GLY A 159 14.51 30.43 -1.35
C GLY A 159 14.41 30.16 -2.85
N ILE A 160 14.66 28.92 -3.32
CA ILE A 160 14.41 28.57 -4.71
C ILE A 160 12.90 28.60 -4.97
N THR A 161 12.51 29.38 -5.98
CA THR A 161 11.13 29.50 -6.46
C THR A 161 11.04 29.08 -7.93
N GLY A 162 10.01 28.32 -8.28
CA GLY A 162 9.78 27.90 -9.66
C GLY A 162 8.46 27.18 -9.88
N ILE A 163 8.10 26.98 -11.15
CA ILE A 163 6.93 26.20 -11.56
C ILE A 163 7.27 24.71 -11.46
N THR A 164 6.38 23.92 -10.89
CA THR A 164 6.54 22.48 -10.77
C THR A 164 6.21 21.80 -12.09
N ILE A 165 7.20 21.17 -12.72
CA ILE A 165 6.98 20.41 -13.96
C ILE A 165 6.58 18.98 -13.62
N GLN A 166 7.29 18.35 -12.69
CA GLN A 166 7.09 16.95 -12.36
C GLN A 166 7.14 16.72 -10.85
N GLU A 167 6.07 16.14 -10.32
CA GLU A 167 6.00 15.53 -9.01
C GLU A 167 6.30 14.03 -9.10
N THR A 168 7.12 13.55 -8.18
CA THR A 168 7.34 12.13 -7.90
C THR A 168 7.21 11.93 -6.40
N GLU A 169 7.07 10.69 -5.94
CA GLU A 169 6.84 10.34 -4.53
C GLU A 169 7.74 11.09 -3.53
N ASN A 170 8.98 11.41 -3.91
CA ASN A 170 9.96 12.02 -3.01
C ASN A 170 10.67 13.24 -3.60
N MET A 171 10.24 13.75 -4.75
CA MET A 171 10.97 14.82 -5.44
C MET A 171 10.07 15.68 -6.32
N PHE A 172 10.34 16.98 -6.29
CA PHE A 172 9.79 17.97 -7.20
C PHE A 172 10.85 18.43 -8.18
N LYS A 173 10.47 18.53 -9.46
CA LYS A 173 11.26 19.19 -10.49
C LYS A 173 10.69 20.57 -10.74
N LEU A 174 11.47 21.60 -10.44
CA LEU A 174 11.07 23.00 -10.56
C LEU A 174 11.82 23.65 -11.72
N ILE A 175 11.13 24.44 -12.54
CA ILE A 175 11.75 25.37 -13.49
C ILE A 175 11.78 26.76 -12.89
N THR A 176 12.99 27.30 -12.78
CA THR A 176 13.23 28.68 -12.30
C THR A 176 13.08 29.68 -13.45
N LYS A 177 12.90 30.96 -13.12
CA LYS A 177 12.87 32.04 -14.12
C LYS A 177 14.18 32.15 -14.92
N ASP A 178 15.29 31.68 -14.36
CA ASP A 178 16.60 31.61 -15.02
C ASP A 178 16.72 30.44 -16.02
N ASN A 179 15.60 29.82 -16.40
CA ASN A 179 15.56 28.65 -17.29
C ASN A 179 16.40 27.46 -16.77
N SER A 180 16.60 27.39 -15.45
CA SER A 180 17.34 26.29 -14.81
C SER A 180 16.38 25.31 -14.11
N LEU A 181 16.56 24.02 -14.39
CA LEU A 181 15.82 22.95 -13.73
C LEU A 181 16.45 22.65 -12.37
N ARG A 182 15.67 22.74 -11.30
CA ARG A 182 16.07 22.41 -9.93
C ARG A 182 15.32 21.17 -9.45
N LEU A 183 16.05 20.27 -8.79
CA LEU A 183 15.55 19.01 -8.26
C LEU A 183 15.54 19.09 -6.75
N GLU A 184 14.36 19.17 -6.13
CA GLU A 184 14.22 19.24 -4.67
C GLU A 184 13.63 17.94 -4.12
N ARG A 185 14.26 17.38 -3.07
CA ARG A 185 13.81 16.14 -2.42
C ARG A 185 12.89 16.44 -1.24
N GLN A 186 11.64 15.95 -1.30
CA GLN A 186 10.60 16.20 -0.28
C GLN A 186 10.97 15.68 1.12
N LYS A 187 11.74 14.59 1.24
CA LYS A 187 12.06 13.97 2.55
C LYS A 187 12.82 14.90 3.52
N ASN A 188 13.42 15.99 3.01
CA ASN A 188 14.31 16.86 3.78
C ASN A 188 13.93 18.36 3.71
N SER A 189 12.79 18.73 3.13
CA SER A 189 12.41 20.14 2.96
C SER A 189 10.93 20.43 3.24
N ARG A 190 10.65 21.59 3.85
CA ARG A 190 9.32 22.18 3.91
C ARG A 190 9.20 23.18 2.76
N ILE A 191 8.15 23.04 1.98
CA ILE A 191 7.88 23.88 0.81
C ILE A 191 6.69 24.77 1.16
N ASN A 192 6.87 26.09 1.05
CA ASN A 192 5.79 27.05 1.18
C ASN A 192 5.15 27.28 -0.20
N ARG A 193 3.82 27.31 -0.21
CA ARG A 193 2.99 27.68 -1.36
C ARG A 193 2.64 29.15 -1.19
N ARG A 194 2.93 29.97 -2.19
CA ARG A 194 2.47 31.37 -2.25
C ARG A 194 1.31 31.46 -3.22
#